data_AF-A0A257KZ27-F1
#
_entry.id   AF-A0A257KZ27-F1
#
_cell.length_a   1.000
_cell.length_b   1.000
_cell.length_c   1.000
_cell.angle_alpha   90.00
_cell.angle_beta   90.00
_cell.angle_gamma   90.00
#
_symmetry.space_group_name_H-M   'P 1'
#
loop_
_entity.id
_entity.type
_entity.pdbx_description
1 polymer ?
#
loop_
_entity_poly.entity_id
_entity_poly.type
_entity_poly.pdbx_seq_one_letter_code
_entity_poly.pdbx_strand_id
1 'polypeptide(L)'
;PFAKNIANYLATDHSEYYCNKEDVRQMTEMMPYHYDEPFGDSSCIPTMLISKFAVKDVKVALSADAGDEVFSGYNYHSGIVELNKYIEQSPKILNSLIANIMEWIKAEKIPFLNSTYNFKTRFERLQLLLKDSNYLNYLKTYNLQFTDKDLKKLLKTDLPASKITLFDSELTQECKDLLSQVLATDYSTFLVDDVLVKVDRATMSFGLEGREPLLDHRLIEWVSRLPNELKIKKIKDKKYLLKKITN
;
A
#
# COMPACT_ATOMS: atom_id res chain seq x y z
N PRO A 1 -1.89 15.52 18.21
CA PRO A 1 -2.66 16.78 17.98
C PRO A 1 -3.95 16.57 17.15
N PHE A 2 -3.90 15.91 15.99
CA PHE A 2 -5.10 15.72 15.16
C PHE A 2 -6.18 14.84 15.83
N ALA A 3 -5.80 13.70 16.41
CA ALA A 3 -6.75 12.82 17.12
C ALA A 3 -7.49 13.55 18.25
N LYS A 4 -6.76 14.33 19.06
CA LYS A 4 -7.34 15.19 20.11
C LYS A 4 -8.34 16.21 19.57
N ASN A 5 -8.03 16.85 18.44
CA ASN A 5 -8.95 17.81 17.81
C ASN A 5 -10.24 17.14 17.34
N ILE A 6 -10.15 15.96 16.73
CA ILE A 6 -11.32 15.18 16.31
C ILE A 6 -12.13 14.70 17.52
N ALA A 7 -11.46 14.23 18.58
CA ALA A 7 -12.12 13.84 19.82
C ALA A 7 -12.90 14.99 20.45
N ASN A 8 -12.31 16.19 20.50
CA ASN A 8 -13.00 17.40 20.98
C ASN A 8 -14.20 17.76 20.11
N TYR A 9 -14.07 17.65 18.78
CA TYR A 9 -15.16 17.92 17.84
C TYR A 9 -16.33 16.93 17.99
N LEU A 10 -16.03 15.64 18.16
CA LEU A 10 -17.02 14.57 18.31
C LEU A 10 -17.49 14.38 19.77
N ALA A 11 -16.92 15.13 20.72
CA ALA A 11 -17.17 15.01 22.16
C ALA A 11 -17.00 13.57 22.69
N THR A 12 -15.96 12.86 22.25
CA THR A 12 -15.66 11.49 22.70
C THR A 12 -14.80 11.49 23.96
N ASP A 13 -14.96 10.47 24.82
CA ASP A 13 -13.98 10.18 25.87
C ASP A 13 -12.65 9.74 25.24
N HIS A 14 -11.60 10.55 25.41
CA HIS A 14 -10.35 10.41 24.66
C HIS A 14 -9.17 10.23 25.58
N SER A 15 -8.50 9.09 25.41
CA SER A 15 -7.26 8.77 26.09
C SER A 15 -6.07 8.90 25.14
N GLU A 16 -4.99 9.51 25.63
CA GLU A 16 -3.74 9.69 24.89
C GLU A 16 -2.63 8.86 25.54
N TYR A 17 -1.87 8.12 24.73
CA TYR A 17 -0.68 7.42 25.18
C TYR A 17 0.56 7.94 24.45
N TYR A 18 1.56 8.36 25.22
CA TYR A 18 2.84 8.84 24.70
C TYR A 18 3.89 7.75 24.90
N CYS A 19 4.29 7.09 23.81
CA CYS A 19 5.26 6.00 23.85
C CYS A 19 6.67 6.49 24.22
N ASN A 20 7.42 5.64 24.91
CA ASN A 20 8.83 5.84 25.20
C ASN A 20 9.71 4.76 24.51
N LYS A 21 11.04 4.85 24.70
CA LYS A 21 11.98 3.90 24.09
C LYS A 21 11.81 2.46 24.59
N GLU A 22 11.45 2.30 25.86
CA GLU A 22 11.23 1.01 26.48
C GLU A 22 9.99 0.31 25.89
N ASP A 23 8.93 1.07 25.65
CA ASP A 23 7.72 0.58 24.98
C ASP A 23 8.05 0.00 23.61
N VAL A 24 8.82 0.73 22.81
CA VAL A 24 9.27 0.30 21.48
C VAL A 24 10.12 -0.96 21.56
N ARG A 25 11.06 -1.02 22.52
CA ARG A 25 11.92 -2.19 22.74
C ARG A 25 11.07 -3.43 23.06
N GLN A 26 10.15 -3.31 24.01
CA GLN A 26 9.27 -4.40 24.42
C GLN A 26 8.41 -4.91 23.26
N MET A 27 7.79 -4.03 22.47
CA MET A 27 7.01 -4.50 21.32
C MET A 27 7.89 -5.21 20.29
N THR A 28 9.08 -4.66 20.02
CA THR A 28 10.03 -5.26 19.06
C THR A 28 10.46 -6.66 19.49
N GLU A 29 10.69 -6.88 20.79
CA GLU A 29 11.03 -8.20 21.35
C GLU A 29 9.86 -9.20 21.20
N MET A 30 8.62 -8.73 21.25
CA MET A 30 7.41 -9.56 21.12
C MET A 30 7.03 -9.85 19.66
N MET A 31 7.43 -9.00 18.71
CA MET A 31 7.01 -9.11 17.30
C MET A 31 7.28 -10.48 16.68
N PRO A 32 8.48 -11.11 16.80
CA PRO A 32 8.74 -12.41 16.17
C PRO A 32 7.76 -13.50 16.61
N TYR A 33 7.31 -13.46 17.87
CA TYR A 33 6.36 -14.43 18.41
C TYR A 33 4.93 -14.19 17.91
N HIS A 34 4.49 -12.94 17.75
CA HIS A 34 3.12 -12.65 17.34
C HIS A 34 2.91 -12.60 15.83
N TYR A 35 3.98 -12.35 15.07
CA TYR A 35 3.94 -12.26 13.62
C TYR A 35 4.43 -13.52 12.91
N ASP A 36 5.03 -14.48 13.61
CA ASP A 36 5.49 -15.77 13.07
C ASP A 36 6.46 -15.69 11.87
N GLU A 37 6.86 -14.49 11.46
CA GLU A 37 7.78 -14.24 10.34
C GLU A 37 8.46 -12.87 10.51
N PRO A 38 9.54 -12.60 9.77
CA PRO A 38 10.09 -11.25 9.66
C PRO A 38 9.07 -10.30 9.02
N PHE A 39 8.30 -9.60 9.86
CA PHE A 39 7.22 -8.72 9.43
C PHE A 39 7.62 -7.25 9.54
N GLY A 40 7.66 -6.56 8.40
CA GLY A 40 8.38 -5.29 8.21
C GLY A 40 7.53 -4.02 8.20
N ASP A 41 6.26 -4.07 8.63
CA ASP A 41 5.40 -2.88 8.67
C ASP A 41 5.76 -1.98 9.87
N SER A 42 6.14 -0.73 9.58
CA SER A 42 6.48 0.28 10.58
C SER A 42 5.35 0.66 11.55
N SER A 43 4.10 0.35 11.21
CA SER A 43 2.92 0.58 12.05
C SER A 43 2.60 -0.58 13.00
N CYS A 44 3.33 -1.70 12.95
CA CYS A 44 3.14 -2.80 13.91
C CYS A 44 3.31 -2.35 15.37
N ILE A 45 4.41 -1.65 15.65
CA ILE A 45 4.75 -1.20 17.01
C ILE A 45 3.68 -0.26 17.58
N PRO A 46 3.27 0.84 16.90
CA PRO A 46 2.23 1.70 17.42
C PRO A 46 0.88 0.98 17.55
N THR A 47 0.52 0.07 16.63
CA THR A 47 -0.73 -0.69 16.72
C THR A 47 -0.72 -1.67 17.90
N MET A 48 0.39 -2.34 18.17
CA MET A 48 0.57 -3.17 19.36
C MET A 48 0.46 -2.33 20.65
N LEU A 49 1.12 -1.17 20.70
CA LEU A 49 1.08 -0.29 21.87
C LEU A 49 -0.32 0.24 22.17
N ILE A 50 -1.02 0.75 21.16
CA ILE A 50 -2.37 1.27 21.35
C ILE A 50 -3.33 0.14 21.73
N SER A 51 -3.12 -1.08 21.22
CA SER A 51 -3.92 -2.26 21.59
C SER A 51 -3.70 -2.67 23.04
N LYS A 52 -2.44 -2.75 23.48
CA LYS A 52 -2.05 -2.99 24.88
C LYS A 52 -2.62 -1.95 25.84
N PHE A 53 -2.74 -0.70 25.38
CA PHE A 53 -3.33 0.38 26.15
C PHE A 53 -4.86 0.26 26.20
N ALA A 54 -5.52 0.16 25.04
CA ALA A 54 -6.98 0.17 24.91
C ALA A 54 -7.65 -1.04 25.57
N VAL A 55 -7.01 -2.21 25.60
CA VAL A 55 -7.61 -3.44 26.15
C VAL A 55 -7.92 -3.37 27.66
N LYS A 56 -7.36 -2.37 28.34
CA LYS A 56 -7.64 -2.06 29.75
C LYS A 56 -9.06 -1.54 29.96
N ASP A 57 -9.59 -0.83 28.97
CA ASP A 57 -10.88 -0.13 29.05
C ASP A 57 -11.95 -0.77 28.16
N VAL A 58 -11.55 -1.32 27.00
CA VAL A 58 -12.47 -1.92 26.02
C VAL A 58 -11.99 -3.28 25.55
N LYS A 59 -12.89 -4.09 24.98
CA LYS A 59 -12.56 -5.37 24.33
C LYS A 59 -12.70 -5.36 22.82
N VAL A 60 -13.36 -4.34 22.28
CA VAL A 60 -13.58 -4.16 20.85
C VAL A 60 -13.17 -2.74 20.47
N ALA A 61 -12.43 -2.59 19.38
CA ALA A 61 -12.06 -1.30 18.80
C ALA A 61 -12.43 -1.26 17.31
N LEU A 62 -12.99 -0.15 16.86
CA LEU A 62 -13.22 0.10 15.44
C LEU A 62 -12.01 0.85 14.87
N SER A 63 -11.42 0.34 13.79
CA SER A 63 -10.39 1.04 13.00
C SER A 63 -10.93 1.33 11.60
N ALA A 64 -10.08 1.89 10.74
CA ALA A 64 -10.40 2.29 9.38
C ALA A 64 -9.33 1.82 8.38
N ASP A 65 -8.67 0.69 8.67
CA ASP A 65 -7.85 -0.02 7.71
C ASP A 65 -8.75 -0.49 6.53
N ALA A 66 -8.14 -0.78 5.37
CA ALA A 66 -8.81 -0.89 4.05
C ALA A 66 -9.31 0.43 3.44
N GLY A 67 -9.31 1.54 4.18
CA GLY A 67 -9.80 2.82 3.67
C GLY A 67 -8.97 3.39 2.52
N ASP A 68 -7.69 3.05 2.40
CA ASP A 68 -6.82 3.47 1.29
C ASP A 68 -7.02 2.57 0.06
N GLU A 69 -7.19 1.28 0.27
CA GLU A 69 -7.31 0.21 -0.73
C GLU A 69 -8.69 0.24 -1.39
N VAL A 70 -9.75 0.51 -0.62
CA VAL A 70 -11.12 0.58 -1.14
C VAL A 70 -11.40 1.93 -1.82
N PHE A 71 -10.90 3.03 -1.28
CA PHE A 71 -11.22 4.40 -1.75
C PHE A 71 -10.08 5.11 -2.49
N SER A 72 -9.03 4.39 -2.85
CA SER A 72 -7.85 4.90 -3.52
C SER A 72 -7.17 6.06 -2.77
N GLY A 73 -6.47 5.74 -1.69
CA GLY A 73 -5.81 6.73 -0.83
C GLY A 73 -4.30 6.84 -0.95
N TYR A 74 -3.60 5.85 -1.52
CA TYR A 74 -2.16 5.92 -1.71
C TYR A 74 -1.74 6.80 -2.89
N ASN A 75 -0.53 7.36 -2.80
CA ASN A 75 0.03 8.24 -3.84
C ASN A 75 0.27 7.48 -5.15
N TYR A 76 0.62 6.19 -5.09
CA TYR A 76 0.88 5.43 -6.31
C TYR A 76 -0.41 5.15 -7.09
N HIS A 77 -1.57 5.01 -6.43
CA HIS A 77 -2.85 4.88 -7.11
C HIS A 77 -3.09 6.03 -8.11
N SER A 78 -2.93 7.28 -7.65
CA SER A 78 -3.14 8.45 -8.51
C SER A 78 -1.98 8.69 -9.47
N GLY A 79 -0.74 8.44 -9.04
CA GLY A 79 0.44 8.59 -9.89
C GLY A 79 0.44 7.64 -11.10
N ILE A 80 -0.03 6.40 -10.91
CA ILE A 80 -0.15 5.40 -11.98
C ILE A 80 -1.19 5.81 -13.00
N VAL A 81 -2.38 6.23 -12.55
CA VAL A 81 -3.46 6.66 -13.46
C VAL A 81 -3.02 7.87 -14.29
N GLU A 82 -2.26 8.79 -13.70
CA GLU A 82 -1.70 9.92 -14.42
C GLU A 82 -0.62 9.49 -15.42
N LEU A 83 0.35 8.69 -14.98
CA LEU A 83 1.43 8.22 -15.83
C LEU A 83 0.89 7.44 -17.04
N ASN A 84 -0.10 6.58 -16.83
CA ASN A 84 -0.71 5.79 -17.89
C ASN A 84 -1.36 6.66 -18.97
N LYS A 85 -1.97 7.79 -18.61
CA LYS A 85 -2.53 8.73 -19.60
C LYS A 85 -1.46 9.21 -20.58
N TYR A 86 -0.27 9.54 -20.10
CA TYR A 86 0.83 9.98 -20.97
C TYR A 86 1.40 8.84 -21.82
N ILE A 87 1.48 7.64 -21.26
CA ILE A 87 2.08 6.48 -21.92
C ILE A 87 1.17 5.92 -23.01
N GLU A 88 -0.14 5.81 -22.76
CA GLU A 88 -1.11 5.37 -23.77
C GLU A 88 -1.27 6.38 -24.91
N GLN A 89 -1.13 7.67 -24.63
CA GLN A 89 -1.18 8.73 -25.65
C GLN A 89 0.11 8.81 -26.49
N SER A 90 1.21 8.24 -26.00
CA SER A 90 2.51 8.26 -26.67
C SER A 90 2.69 7.06 -27.60
N PRO A 91 3.29 7.21 -28.80
CA PRO A 91 3.63 6.07 -29.65
C PRO A 91 4.54 5.09 -28.92
N LYS A 92 4.25 3.78 -28.99
CA LYS A 92 5.03 2.72 -28.30
C LYS A 92 6.54 2.79 -28.60
N ILE A 93 6.90 3.21 -29.81
CA ILE A 93 8.30 3.41 -30.24
C ILE A 93 8.97 4.48 -29.38
N LEU A 94 8.30 5.59 -29.09
CA LEU A 94 8.83 6.66 -28.26
C LEU A 94 9.07 6.19 -26.82
N ASN A 95 8.11 5.48 -26.23
CA ASN A 95 8.26 4.93 -24.88
C ASN A 95 9.45 3.96 -24.80
N SER A 96 9.59 3.08 -25.79
CA SER A 96 10.73 2.16 -25.89
C SER A 96 12.07 2.88 -26.06
N LEU A 97 12.13 3.93 -26.89
CA LEU A 97 13.33 4.75 -27.06
C LEU A 97 13.73 5.46 -25.76
N ILE A 98 12.77 6.07 -25.05
CA ILE A 98 13.01 6.71 -23.76
C ILE A 98 13.53 5.68 -22.77
N ALA A 99 12.89 4.51 -22.67
CA ALA A 99 13.32 3.47 -21.74
C ALA A 99 14.74 2.97 -22.04
N ASN A 100 15.09 2.79 -23.32
CA ASN A 100 16.43 2.41 -23.72
C ASN A 100 17.46 3.49 -23.39
N ILE A 101 17.15 4.78 -23.63
CA ILE A 101 18.02 5.89 -23.23
C ILE A 101 18.24 5.88 -21.71
N MET A 102 17.18 5.66 -20.94
CA MET A 102 17.25 5.62 -19.49
C MET A 102 18.19 4.51 -18.98
N GLU A 103 18.34 3.38 -19.68
CA GLU A 103 19.28 2.31 -19.29
C GLU A 103 20.75 2.76 -19.29
N TRP A 104 21.09 3.71 -20.16
CA TRP A 104 22.44 4.28 -20.22
C TRP A 104 22.69 5.29 -19.10
N ILE A 105 21.63 5.75 -18.42
CA ILE A 105 21.70 6.73 -17.34
C ILE A 105 21.75 5.98 -16.01
N LYS A 106 22.88 6.09 -15.30
CA LYS A 106 22.97 5.61 -13.92
C LYS A 106 22.13 6.54 -13.03
N ALA A 107 21.03 6.03 -12.47
CA ALA A 107 20.12 6.79 -11.60
C ALA A 107 20.86 7.53 -10.46
N GLU A 108 21.89 6.91 -9.90
CA GLU A 108 22.75 7.46 -8.83
C GLU A 108 23.52 8.72 -9.25
N LYS A 109 23.75 8.90 -10.56
CA LYS A 109 24.47 10.04 -11.13
C LYS A 109 23.58 11.21 -11.54
N ILE A 110 22.25 11.10 -11.39
CA ILE A 110 21.34 12.20 -11.69
C ILE A 110 21.40 13.20 -10.52
N PRO A 111 21.98 14.40 -10.73
CA PRO A 111 22.17 15.36 -9.65
C PRO A 111 20.81 15.86 -9.13
N PHE A 112 20.76 16.25 -7.85
CA PHE A 112 19.58 16.75 -7.13
C PHE A 112 18.43 15.76 -6.88
N LEU A 113 18.31 14.68 -7.67
CA LEU A 113 17.28 13.66 -7.52
C LEU A 113 17.77 12.40 -6.79
N ASN A 114 19.08 12.11 -6.84
CA ASN A 114 19.68 10.96 -6.15
C ASN A 114 19.61 11.01 -4.62
N SER A 115 19.34 12.18 -4.03
CA SER A 115 19.11 12.36 -2.58
C SER A 115 17.65 12.10 -2.17
N THR A 116 16.74 11.85 -3.12
CA THR A 116 15.35 11.52 -2.80
C THR A 116 15.21 10.04 -2.43
N TYR A 117 14.41 9.77 -1.40
CA TYR A 117 14.20 8.41 -0.88
C TYR A 117 13.74 7.45 -1.99
N ASN A 118 14.45 6.33 -2.13
CA ASN A 118 14.23 5.28 -3.12
C ASN A 118 14.21 5.76 -4.59
N PHE A 119 14.92 6.84 -4.94
CA PHE A 119 14.97 7.37 -6.31
C PHE A 119 15.40 6.32 -7.34
N LYS A 120 16.48 5.59 -7.06
CA LYS A 120 17.00 4.55 -7.94
C LYS A 120 15.93 3.52 -8.31
N THR A 121 15.26 2.97 -7.30
CA THR A 121 14.18 2.00 -7.49
C THR A 121 13.01 2.60 -8.26
N ARG A 122 12.64 3.87 -8.00
CA ARG A 122 11.58 4.56 -8.76
C ARG A 122 11.96 4.77 -10.23
N PHE A 123 13.21 5.10 -10.50
CA PHE A 123 13.74 5.29 -11.85
C PHE A 123 13.73 3.96 -12.63
N GLU A 124 14.24 2.88 -12.04
CA GLU A 124 14.22 1.53 -12.63
C GLU A 124 12.77 1.05 -12.87
N ARG A 125 11.84 1.32 -11.95
CA ARG A 125 10.41 1.01 -12.11
C ARG A 125 9.77 1.77 -13.27
N LEU A 126 10.11 3.04 -13.47
CA LEU A 126 9.63 3.83 -14.61
C LEU A 126 10.16 3.27 -15.95
N GLN A 127 11.43 2.85 -15.99
CA GLN A 127 12.00 2.20 -17.19
C GLN A 127 11.20 0.95 -17.56
N LEU A 128 10.91 0.10 -16.57
CA LEU A 128 10.14 -1.14 -16.79
C LEU A 128 8.73 -0.84 -17.32
N LEU A 129 8.06 0.17 -16.76
CA LEU A 129 6.72 0.59 -17.21
C LEU A 129 6.75 1.14 -18.64
N LEU A 130 7.81 1.84 -19.06
CA LEU A 130 7.96 2.32 -20.43
C LEU A 130 8.26 1.20 -21.44
N LYS A 131 8.91 0.11 -21.00
CA LYS A 131 9.21 -1.08 -21.84
C LYS A 131 8.04 -2.03 -21.98
N ASP A 132 7.28 -2.21 -20.90
CA ASP A 132 6.14 -3.11 -20.85
C ASP A 132 4.88 -2.34 -20.51
N SER A 133 3.98 -2.22 -21.49
CA SER A 133 2.67 -1.61 -21.29
C SER A 133 1.73 -2.45 -20.41
N ASN A 134 2.14 -3.67 -20.01
CA ASN A 134 1.38 -4.49 -19.08
C ASN A 134 1.54 -3.99 -17.64
N TYR A 135 0.53 -3.27 -17.18
CA TYR A 135 0.49 -2.71 -15.85
C TYR A 135 0.54 -3.73 -14.70
N LEU A 136 0.02 -4.95 -14.89
CA LEU A 136 0.11 -5.98 -13.86
C LEU A 136 1.57 -6.32 -13.55
N ASN A 137 2.44 -6.31 -14.57
CA ASN A 137 3.88 -6.47 -14.37
C ASN A 137 4.49 -5.28 -13.62
N TYR A 138 3.98 -4.06 -13.82
CA TYR A 138 4.38 -2.92 -13.00
C TYR A 138 3.97 -3.09 -11.54
N LEU A 139 2.73 -3.49 -11.25
CA LEU A 139 2.29 -3.70 -9.87
C LEU A 139 3.12 -4.76 -9.16
N LYS A 140 3.39 -5.87 -9.84
CA LYS A 140 4.35 -6.86 -9.36
C LYS A 140 5.68 -6.19 -9.06
N THR A 141 6.28 -5.49 -10.03
CA THR A 141 7.55 -4.78 -9.86
C THR A 141 7.53 -3.73 -8.75
N TYR A 142 6.41 -3.05 -8.54
CA TYR A 142 6.24 -2.05 -7.49
C TYR A 142 6.21 -2.69 -6.10
N ASN A 143 5.59 -3.85 -5.98
CA ASN A 143 5.50 -4.61 -4.74
C ASN A 143 6.69 -5.56 -4.53
N LEU A 144 7.54 -5.76 -5.53
CA LEU A 144 8.78 -6.50 -5.38
C LEU A 144 9.82 -5.69 -4.61
N GLN A 145 10.31 -6.29 -3.52
CA GLN A 145 11.46 -5.80 -2.77
C GLN A 145 12.80 -6.17 -3.45
N PHE A 146 12.84 -7.32 -4.12
CA PHE A 146 13.99 -7.82 -4.85
C PHE A 146 13.62 -8.07 -6.31
N THR A 147 14.47 -7.62 -7.23
CA THR A 147 14.33 -7.98 -8.65
C THR A 147 14.79 -9.43 -8.89
N ASP A 148 14.43 -10.03 -10.03
CA ASP A 148 14.94 -11.35 -10.42
C ASP A 148 16.47 -11.39 -10.44
N LYS A 149 17.11 -10.28 -10.81
CA LYS A 149 18.57 -10.14 -10.79
C LYS A 149 19.11 -10.17 -9.36
N ASP A 150 18.45 -9.50 -8.42
CA ASP A 150 18.83 -9.50 -7.01
C ASP A 150 18.64 -10.89 -6.39
N LEU A 151 17.50 -11.53 -6.69
CA LEU A 151 17.21 -12.89 -6.23
C LEU A 151 18.21 -13.91 -6.80
N LYS A 152 18.55 -13.84 -8.08
CA LYS A 152 19.58 -14.70 -8.70
C LYS A 152 20.94 -14.52 -8.03
N LYS A 153 21.31 -13.27 -7.70
CA LYS A 153 22.55 -12.94 -6.99
C LYS A 153 22.53 -13.47 -5.54
N LEU A 154 21.39 -13.34 -4.86
CA LEU A 154 21.22 -13.72 -3.45
C LEU A 154 21.16 -15.24 -3.27
N LEU A 155 20.33 -15.90 -4.07
CA LEU A 155 20.05 -17.35 -3.96
C LEU A 155 21.08 -18.21 -4.71
N LYS A 156 21.89 -17.61 -5.61
CA LYS A 156 22.89 -18.30 -6.43
C LYS A 156 22.35 -19.49 -7.22
N THR A 157 21.06 -19.45 -7.57
CA THR A 157 20.37 -20.45 -8.40
C THR A 157 19.55 -19.74 -9.46
N ASP A 158 19.27 -20.44 -10.56
CA ASP A 158 18.27 -19.97 -11.50
C ASP A 158 16.89 -20.00 -10.84
N LEU A 159 16.10 -18.97 -11.12
CA LEU A 159 14.73 -18.84 -10.66
C LEU A 159 13.81 -19.65 -11.58
N PRO A 160 12.75 -20.29 -11.06
CA PRO A 160 11.75 -20.94 -11.90
C PRO A 160 11.14 -19.92 -12.87
N ALA A 161 10.88 -20.35 -14.10
CA ALA A 161 10.25 -19.54 -15.13
C ALA A 161 8.78 -19.31 -14.76
N SER A 162 8.48 -18.13 -14.20
CA SER A 162 7.17 -17.69 -13.72
C SER A 162 6.64 -18.40 -12.48
N LYS A 163 6.46 -17.65 -11.40
CA LYS A 163 5.52 -18.00 -10.35
C LYS A 163 4.21 -17.32 -10.69
N ILE A 164 3.14 -18.10 -10.88
CA ILE A 164 1.79 -17.54 -10.82
C ILE A 164 1.62 -17.00 -9.41
N THR A 165 1.32 -15.72 -9.29
CA THR A 165 1.13 -15.02 -8.01
C THR A 165 -0.32 -14.55 -7.90
N LEU A 166 -0.73 -14.06 -6.72
CA LEU A 166 -2.04 -13.42 -6.57
C LEU A 166 -2.21 -12.17 -7.45
N PHE A 167 -1.11 -11.58 -7.93
CA PHE A 167 -1.12 -10.53 -8.96
C PHE A 167 -1.57 -11.02 -10.35
N ASP A 168 -1.62 -12.33 -10.58
CA ASP A 168 -2.12 -12.97 -11.80
C ASP A 168 -3.60 -13.38 -11.69
N SER A 169 -4.26 -13.04 -10.58
CA SER A 169 -5.62 -13.48 -10.27
C SER A 169 -6.66 -13.03 -11.31
N GLU A 170 -7.68 -13.85 -11.50
CA GLU A 170 -8.80 -13.59 -12.42
C GLU A 170 -9.49 -12.24 -12.10
N LEU A 171 -9.59 -11.88 -10.82
CA LEU A 171 -10.18 -10.62 -10.36
C LEU A 171 -9.54 -9.38 -11.01
N THR A 172 -8.22 -9.40 -11.19
CA THR A 172 -7.50 -8.29 -11.84
C THR A 172 -7.79 -8.26 -13.34
N GLN A 173 -8.00 -9.41 -13.98
CA GLN A 173 -8.24 -9.50 -15.42
C GLN A 173 -9.67 -9.10 -15.82
N GLU A 174 -10.64 -9.25 -14.92
CA GLU A 174 -12.04 -8.83 -15.14
C GLU A 174 -12.24 -7.31 -15.04
N CYS A 175 -11.29 -6.58 -14.42
CA CYS A 175 -11.38 -5.14 -14.23
C CYS A 175 -11.12 -4.39 -15.55
N LYS A 176 -12.10 -3.58 -15.98
CA LYS A 176 -12.08 -2.87 -17.27
C LYS A 176 -11.08 -1.72 -17.35
N ASP A 177 -10.79 -1.09 -16.21
CA ASP A 177 -9.97 0.10 -16.15
C ASP A 177 -8.78 -0.09 -15.21
N LEU A 178 -7.74 0.71 -15.46
CA LEU A 178 -6.48 0.63 -14.75
C LEU A 178 -6.62 0.83 -13.24
N LEU A 179 -7.41 1.81 -12.79
CA LEU A 179 -7.54 2.09 -11.36
C LEU A 179 -8.18 0.90 -10.65
N SER A 180 -9.24 0.33 -11.22
CA SER A 180 -9.89 -0.85 -10.68
C SER A 180 -8.95 -2.05 -10.62
N GLN A 181 -8.09 -2.25 -11.63
CA GLN A 181 -7.05 -3.28 -11.59
C GLN A 181 -6.06 -3.07 -10.43
N VAL A 182 -5.66 -1.82 -10.17
CA VAL A 182 -4.82 -1.45 -9.01
C VAL A 182 -5.48 -1.88 -7.71
N LEU A 183 -6.68 -1.37 -7.47
CA LEU A 183 -7.37 -1.55 -6.20
C LEU A 183 -7.75 -3.02 -5.98
N ALA A 184 -8.12 -3.75 -7.03
CA ALA A 184 -8.39 -5.19 -6.96
C ALA A 184 -7.14 -6.00 -6.61
N THR A 185 -5.98 -5.60 -7.14
CA THR A 185 -4.69 -6.21 -6.80
C THR A 185 -4.36 -5.97 -5.33
N ASP A 186 -4.42 -4.73 -4.88
CA ASP A 186 -4.10 -4.38 -3.48
C ASP A 186 -5.07 -5.06 -2.52
N TYR A 187 -6.36 -5.09 -2.86
CA TYR A 187 -7.37 -5.82 -2.10
C TYR A 187 -7.05 -7.31 -1.92
N SER A 188 -6.47 -7.95 -2.94
CA SER A 188 -6.18 -9.39 -2.94
C SER A 188 -4.76 -9.74 -2.46
N THR A 189 -3.90 -8.74 -2.27
CA THR A 189 -2.49 -8.93 -1.91
C THR A 189 -2.14 -8.08 -0.70
N PHE A 190 -1.73 -6.83 -0.90
CA PHE A 190 -1.28 -5.91 0.14
C PHE A 190 -2.22 -5.81 1.34
N LEU A 191 -3.54 -5.74 1.09
CA LEU A 191 -4.54 -5.67 2.15
C LEU A 191 -4.57 -6.96 3.00
N VAL A 192 -4.54 -8.11 2.34
CA VAL A 192 -4.68 -9.43 2.99
C VAL A 192 -3.38 -9.86 3.65
N ASP A 193 -2.23 -9.59 3.03
CA ASP A 193 -0.92 -10.10 3.45
C ASP A 193 -0.15 -9.14 4.37
N ASP A 194 -0.44 -7.83 4.33
CA ASP A 194 0.26 -6.82 5.15
C ASP A 194 -0.70 -6.12 6.10
N VAL A 195 -1.66 -5.35 5.57
CA VAL A 195 -2.48 -4.45 6.39
C VAL A 195 -3.34 -5.21 7.40
N LEU A 196 -4.08 -6.24 6.96
CA LEU A 196 -4.95 -7.02 7.84
C LEU A 196 -4.16 -7.94 8.78
N VAL A 197 -3.07 -8.54 8.30
CA VAL A 197 -2.15 -9.34 9.15
C VAL A 197 -1.62 -8.48 10.30
N LYS A 198 -1.20 -7.25 9.99
CA LYS A 198 -0.74 -6.28 10.98
C LYS A 198 -1.79 -6.01 12.03
N VAL A 199 -2.99 -5.58 11.63
CA VAL A 199 -4.01 -5.16 12.61
C VAL A 199 -4.46 -6.35 13.46
N ASP A 200 -4.77 -7.48 12.83
CA ASP A 200 -5.26 -8.68 13.52
C ASP A 200 -4.25 -9.15 14.56
N ARG A 201 -3.00 -9.39 14.15
CA ARG A 201 -1.97 -9.90 15.06
C ARG A 201 -1.59 -8.89 16.13
N ALA A 202 -1.50 -7.60 15.80
CA ALA A 202 -1.20 -6.58 16.79
C ALA A 202 -2.30 -6.47 17.86
N THR A 203 -3.57 -6.46 17.45
CA THR A 203 -4.70 -6.31 18.39
C THR A 203 -4.88 -7.59 19.22
N MET A 204 -4.86 -8.75 18.58
CA MET A 204 -5.05 -10.04 19.24
C MET A 204 -3.89 -10.44 20.14
N SER A 205 -2.67 -9.91 19.93
CA SER A 205 -1.55 -10.11 20.85
C SER A 205 -1.83 -9.63 22.29
N PHE A 206 -2.82 -8.75 22.46
CA PHE A 206 -3.29 -8.27 23.76
C PHE A 206 -4.76 -8.62 24.05
N GLY A 207 -5.41 -9.42 23.21
CA GLY A 207 -6.82 -9.81 23.36
C GLY A 207 -7.81 -8.67 23.10
N LEU A 208 -7.48 -7.75 22.18
CA LEU A 208 -8.39 -6.71 21.69
C LEU A 208 -8.95 -7.14 20.33
N GLU A 209 -10.28 -7.13 20.18
CA GLU A 209 -10.93 -7.40 18.89
C GLU A 209 -10.93 -6.11 18.04
N GLY A 210 -10.12 -6.09 16.98
CA GLY A 210 -10.18 -5.05 15.95
C GLY A 210 -11.29 -5.33 14.94
N ARG A 211 -12.10 -4.31 14.60
CA ARG A 211 -13.10 -4.39 13.52
C ARG A 211 -12.85 -3.26 12.53
N GLU A 212 -12.89 -3.60 11.24
CA GLU A 212 -12.71 -2.66 10.13
C GLU A 212 -14.04 -2.41 9.40
N PRO A 213 -14.84 -1.39 9.74
CA PRO A 213 -16.14 -1.16 9.12
C PRO A 213 -16.04 -0.85 7.62
N LEU A 214 -14.89 -0.35 7.16
CA LEU A 214 -14.65 -0.10 5.74
C LEU A 214 -14.49 -1.39 4.91
N LEU A 215 -14.37 -2.54 5.57
CA LEU A 215 -14.36 -3.87 4.95
C LEU A 215 -15.73 -4.53 4.84
N ASP A 216 -16.83 -3.85 5.20
CA ASP A 216 -18.16 -4.41 4.99
C ASP A 216 -18.35 -4.77 3.52
N HIS A 217 -18.68 -6.03 3.23
CA HIS A 217 -18.77 -6.51 1.85
C HIS A 217 -19.77 -5.70 1.01
N ARG A 218 -20.86 -5.20 1.61
CA ARG A 218 -21.85 -4.36 0.91
C ARG A 218 -21.24 -3.03 0.51
N LEU A 219 -20.38 -2.46 1.36
CA LEU A 219 -19.65 -1.24 1.05
C LEU A 219 -18.65 -1.48 -0.07
N ILE A 220 -17.85 -2.54 0.00
CA ILE A 220 -16.83 -2.85 -1.01
C ILE A 220 -17.48 -3.16 -2.36
N GLU A 221 -18.51 -4.01 -2.38
CA GLU A 221 -19.28 -4.34 -3.58
C GLU A 221 -19.91 -3.08 -4.21
N TRP A 222 -20.34 -2.12 -3.40
CA TRP A 222 -20.85 -0.85 -3.90
C TRP A 222 -19.74 0.06 -4.43
N VAL A 223 -18.65 0.27 -3.67
CA VAL A 223 -17.53 1.15 -4.03
C VAL A 223 -16.80 0.64 -5.28
N SER A 224 -16.66 -0.67 -5.45
CA SER A 224 -16.04 -1.27 -6.63
C SER A 224 -16.77 -0.91 -7.94
N ARG A 225 -18.08 -0.68 -7.88
CA ARG A 225 -18.91 -0.29 -9.04
C ARG A 225 -18.93 1.21 -9.32
N LEU A 226 -18.35 2.03 -8.44
CA LEU A 226 -18.35 3.48 -8.60
C LEU A 226 -17.38 3.95 -9.68
N PRO A 227 -17.73 5.01 -10.42
CA PRO A 227 -16.80 5.69 -11.32
C PRO A 227 -15.53 6.14 -10.59
N ASN A 228 -14.38 6.00 -11.24
CA ASN A 228 -13.08 6.32 -10.67
C ASN A 228 -12.95 7.77 -10.21
N GLU A 229 -13.67 8.71 -10.84
CA GLU A 229 -13.67 10.13 -10.52
C GLU A 229 -14.23 10.42 -9.12
N LEU A 230 -14.98 9.47 -8.54
CA LEU A 230 -15.46 9.54 -7.15
C LEU A 230 -14.38 9.07 -6.17
N LYS A 231 -13.44 8.23 -6.60
CA LYS A 231 -12.29 7.78 -5.79
C LYS A 231 -11.13 8.79 -5.88
N ILE A 232 -10.79 9.20 -7.10
CA ILE A 232 -9.74 10.18 -7.41
C ILE A 232 -10.32 11.28 -8.31
N LYS A 233 -10.46 12.50 -7.79
CA LYS A 233 -10.98 13.63 -8.59
C LYS A 233 -9.88 14.32 -9.42
N LYS A 234 -8.71 14.47 -8.80
CA LYS A 234 -7.45 14.98 -9.35
C LYS A 234 -6.31 14.20 -8.72
N ILE A 235 -5.10 14.26 -9.25
CA ILE A 235 -3.96 13.47 -8.74
C ILE A 235 -3.71 13.65 -7.24
N LYS A 236 -3.85 14.90 -6.75
CA LYS A 236 -3.71 15.25 -5.34
C LYS A 236 -4.98 15.03 -4.52
N ASP A 237 -6.11 14.79 -5.18
CA ASP A 237 -7.43 14.69 -4.58
C ASP A 237 -7.94 13.24 -4.57
N LYS A 238 -7.27 12.45 -3.71
CA LYS A 238 -7.51 11.03 -3.41
C LYS A 238 -8.57 10.85 -2.32
N LYS A 239 -9.18 9.67 -2.20
CA LYS A 239 -10.32 9.40 -1.30
C LYS A 239 -11.42 10.47 -1.43
N TYR A 240 -11.67 10.94 -2.64
CA TYR A 240 -12.48 12.15 -2.87
C TYR A 240 -13.88 12.01 -2.27
N LEU A 241 -14.55 10.89 -2.53
CA LEU A 241 -15.88 10.61 -1.97
C LEU A 241 -15.88 10.62 -0.44
N LEU A 242 -14.93 9.95 0.21
CA LEU A 242 -14.83 9.94 1.67
C LEU A 242 -14.65 11.34 2.23
N LYS A 243 -13.73 12.13 1.68
CA LYS A 243 -13.53 13.53 2.11
C LYS A 243 -14.78 14.37 1.92
N LYS A 244 -15.54 14.13 0.84
CA LYS A 244 -16.75 14.90 0.53
C LYS A 244 -17.90 14.61 1.48
N ILE A 245 -17.97 13.42 2.08
CA ILE A 245 -19.02 13.08 3.05
C ILE A 245 -18.65 13.44 4.48
N THR A 246 -17.37 13.65 4.77
CA THR A 246 -16.87 14.02 6.11
C THR A 246 -16.56 15.50 6.29
N ASN A 247 -16.56 16.28 5.20
CA ASN A 247 -16.39 17.74 5.19
C ASN A 247 -17.74 18.44 5.09
#